data_AF-A0A2J8NT29-F1
#
_entry.id   AF-A0A2J8NT29-F1
#
_cell.length_a   1.000
_cell.length_b   1.000
_cell.length_c   1.000
_cell.angle_alpha   90.00
_cell.angle_beta   90.00
_cell.angle_gamma   90.00
#
_symmetry.space_group_name_H-M   'P 1'
#
loop_
_entity.id
_entity.type
_entity.pdbx_description
1 polymer ?
#
loop_
_entity_poly.entity_id
_entity_poly.type
_entity_poly.pdbx_seq_one_letter_code
_entity_poly.pdbx_strand_id
1 'polypeptide(L)'
;MSLNPPIFLKRSEENSSKFVETKQSQTTSIASEDPLQNLCLASQEVLQKAQQSGRSKCLKCGGSRMFYCYTCYVPVENVPIEQIPLVKIDIIKHPNETDGKSTAIHAKLLAPEFVNIYTYPCIPEYEEKDHEVALIFPGPQSISIKDISFHL
;
A
#
# COMPACT_ATOMS: atom_id res chain seq x y z
N MET A 1 27.90 -0.75 -33.92
CA MET A 1 28.35 0.40 -33.11
C MET A 1 27.86 1.69 -33.73
N SER A 2 27.62 2.69 -32.89
CA SER A 2 27.35 4.10 -33.21
C SER A 2 25.91 4.47 -33.59
N LEU A 3 25.17 4.90 -32.56
CA LEU A 3 24.07 5.84 -32.68
C LEU A 3 24.65 7.22 -33.03
N ASN A 4 24.18 7.83 -34.12
CA ASN A 4 24.42 9.25 -34.39
C ASN A 4 23.21 10.09 -33.91
N PRO A 5 23.43 11.25 -33.26
CA PRO A 5 22.40 12.21 -32.84
C PRO A 5 22.26 13.37 -33.86
N PRO A 6 21.67 14.53 -33.50
CA PRO A 6 20.25 14.88 -33.45
C PRO A 6 19.88 15.97 -34.48
N ILE A 7 18.59 16.24 -34.75
CA ILE A 7 18.18 17.44 -35.51
C ILE A 7 17.09 18.23 -34.79
N PHE A 8 17.47 19.49 -34.58
CA PHE A 8 16.81 20.61 -33.94
C PHE A 8 15.77 21.22 -34.89
N LEU A 9 14.53 21.43 -34.44
CA LEU A 9 13.55 22.25 -35.16
C LEU A 9 13.15 23.44 -34.29
N LYS A 10 13.79 24.57 -34.56
CA LYS A 10 13.36 25.92 -34.16
C LYS A 10 12.18 26.33 -35.05
N ARG A 11 11.11 26.82 -34.45
CA ARG A 11 10.22 27.80 -35.09
C ARG A 11 9.82 28.84 -34.05
N SER A 12 10.24 30.07 -34.30
CA SER A 12 9.93 31.28 -33.54
C SER A 12 8.89 32.13 -34.28
N GLU A 13 8.41 33.14 -33.53
CA GLU A 13 7.61 34.34 -33.90
C GLU A 13 6.13 34.26 -33.48
N GLU A 14 5.76 34.83 -32.31
CA GLU A 14 5.34 36.25 -32.05
C GLU A 14 3.79 36.30 -31.99
N ASN A 15 3.02 37.03 -31.17
CA ASN A 15 3.14 38.14 -30.21
C ASN A 15 1.76 38.14 -29.46
N SER A 16 1.57 38.30 -28.15
CA SER A 16 1.50 39.58 -27.44
C SER A 16 0.61 39.45 -26.18
N SER A 17 0.83 40.37 -25.22
CA SER A 17 -0.07 40.86 -24.15
C SER A 17 0.10 40.37 -22.68
N LYS A 18 0.76 41.28 -21.91
CA LYS A 18 0.57 41.70 -20.49
C LYS A 18 0.91 40.69 -19.37
N PHE A 19 2.09 40.78 -18.74
CA PHE A 19 2.56 41.66 -17.64
C PHE A 19 1.96 41.35 -16.26
N VAL A 20 2.74 40.68 -15.39
CA VAL A 20 3.05 41.09 -13.99
C VAL A 20 4.37 40.42 -13.58
N GLU A 21 5.42 41.20 -13.37
CA GLU A 21 6.62 40.80 -12.62
C GLU A 21 6.27 40.62 -11.15
N THR A 22 6.69 39.53 -10.49
CA THR A 22 7.23 39.62 -9.12
C THR A 22 8.12 38.42 -8.77
N LYS A 23 9.43 38.70 -8.69
CA LYS A 23 10.46 38.14 -7.78
C LYS A 23 10.82 36.65 -7.88
N GLN A 24 12.00 36.43 -8.44
CA GLN A 24 12.92 35.35 -8.05
C GLN A 24 13.05 35.29 -6.52
N SER A 25 12.71 34.14 -5.94
CA SER A 25 13.24 33.72 -4.66
C SER A 25 13.43 32.21 -4.66
N GLN A 26 14.70 31.82 -4.75
CA GLN A 26 15.27 30.57 -4.28
C GLN A 26 14.55 29.29 -4.73
N THR A 27 15.01 28.76 -5.86
CA THR A 27 14.99 27.31 -6.08
C THR A 27 15.90 26.67 -5.04
N THR A 28 15.40 26.44 -3.84
CA THR A 28 15.92 25.37 -2.99
C THR A 28 15.63 24.08 -3.76
N SER A 29 16.66 23.51 -4.37
CA SER A 29 16.61 22.12 -4.80
C SER A 29 16.34 21.31 -3.55
N ILE A 30 15.07 20.95 -3.33
CA ILE A 30 14.69 19.92 -2.37
C ILE A 30 15.41 18.69 -2.91
N ALA A 31 16.56 18.38 -2.31
CA ALA A 31 17.20 17.09 -2.49
C ALA A 31 16.08 16.07 -2.26
N SER A 32 15.81 15.26 -3.29
CA SER A 32 14.84 14.19 -3.20
C SER A 32 15.42 13.14 -2.25
N GLU A 33 15.37 13.41 -0.96
CA GLU A 33 15.67 12.43 0.08
C GLU A 33 14.74 11.25 -0.18
N ASP A 34 15.31 10.05 -0.30
CA ASP A 34 14.51 8.85 -0.47
C ASP A 34 13.68 8.69 0.81
N PRO A 35 12.33 8.71 0.74
CA PRO A 35 11.47 8.64 1.92
C PRO A 35 11.70 7.37 2.77
N LEU A 36 12.37 6.36 2.21
CA LEU A 36 12.63 5.08 2.84
C LEU A 36 14.07 4.93 3.36
N GLN A 37 14.96 5.92 3.16
CA GLN A 37 16.40 5.79 3.45
C GLN A 37 16.74 5.50 4.92
N ASN A 38 15.84 5.86 5.85
CA ASN A 38 16.03 5.66 7.28
C ASN A 38 15.30 4.41 7.83
N LEU A 39 14.73 3.59 6.94
CA LEU A 39 13.98 2.38 7.33
C LEU A 39 14.86 1.14 7.18
N CYS A 40 14.80 0.24 8.17
CA CYS A 40 15.44 -1.07 8.10
C CYS A 40 14.60 -2.03 7.23
N LEU A 41 14.62 -1.83 5.91
CA LEU A 41 13.87 -2.66 4.97
C LEU A 41 14.59 -3.98 4.70
N ALA A 42 13.84 -5.08 4.68
CA ALA A 42 14.35 -6.37 4.23
C ALA A 42 14.70 -6.34 2.73
N SER A 43 15.61 -7.24 2.31
CA SER A 43 15.99 -7.37 0.90
C SER A 43 14.78 -7.74 0.02
N GLN A 44 14.66 -7.11 -1.14
CA GLN A 44 13.62 -7.41 -2.13
C GLN A 44 13.96 -8.61 -3.02
N GLU A 45 15.11 -9.28 -2.81
CA GLU A 45 15.56 -10.41 -3.64
C GLU A 45 14.52 -11.52 -3.77
N VAL A 46 13.77 -11.81 -2.70
CA VAL A 46 12.71 -12.83 -2.72
C VAL A 46 11.64 -12.48 -3.74
N LEU A 47 11.21 -11.21 -3.77
CA LEU A 47 10.21 -10.72 -4.71
C LEU A 47 10.76 -10.72 -6.14
N GLN A 48 12.03 -10.34 -6.33
CA GLN A 48 12.67 -10.35 -7.65
C GLN A 48 12.78 -11.77 -8.22
N LYS A 49 13.18 -12.74 -7.39
CA LYS A 49 13.24 -14.17 -7.77
C LYS A 49 11.84 -14.71 -8.12
N ALA A 50 10.82 -14.38 -7.32
CA ALA A 50 9.45 -14.76 -7.60
C ALA A 50 8.91 -14.12 -8.89
N GLN A 51 9.29 -12.87 -9.19
CA GLN A 51 8.91 -12.22 -10.43
C GLN A 51 9.55 -12.88 -11.66
N GLN A 52 10.79 -13.36 -11.54
CA GLN A 52 11.49 -14.07 -12.61
C GLN A 52 10.90 -15.45 -12.91
N SER A 53 10.42 -16.17 -11.88
CA SER A 53 9.73 -17.46 -12.06
C SER A 53 8.30 -17.32 -12.60
N GLY A 54 7.72 -16.11 -12.48
CA GLY A 54 6.40 -15.78 -13.02
C GLY A 54 5.26 -16.29 -12.15
N ARG A 55 4.07 -16.41 -12.75
CA ARG A 55 2.87 -16.82 -12.01
C ARG A 55 2.85 -18.33 -11.77
N SER A 56 2.51 -18.71 -10.56
CA SER A 56 2.34 -20.10 -10.11
C SER A 56 0.92 -20.34 -9.60
N LYS A 57 0.58 -21.60 -9.39
CA LYS A 57 -0.77 -22.03 -8.97
C LYS A 57 -0.84 -22.03 -7.44
N CYS A 58 -1.90 -21.44 -6.89
CA CYS A 58 -2.18 -21.54 -5.46
C CYS A 58 -2.48 -23.00 -5.11
N LEU A 59 -1.81 -23.52 -4.07
CA LEU A 59 -1.98 -24.90 -3.62
C LEU A 59 -3.38 -25.20 -3.03
N LYS A 60 -4.13 -24.16 -2.62
CA LYS A 60 -5.48 -24.31 -2.04
C LYS A 60 -6.59 -24.28 -3.11
N CYS A 61 -6.56 -23.31 -4.03
CA CYS A 61 -7.65 -23.10 -4.99
C CYS A 61 -7.26 -23.28 -6.46
N GLY A 62 -5.98 -23.54 -6.76
CA GLY A 62 -5.49 -23.63 -8.15
C GLY A 62 -5.47 -22.30 -8.91
N GLY A 63 -5.79 -21.18 -8.26
CA GLY A 63 -5.72 -19.85 -8.88
C GLY A 63 -4.30 -19.48 -9.29
N SER A 64 -4.10 -18.93 -10.49
CA SER A 64 -2.79 -18.42 -10.94
C SER A 64 -2.49 -17.07 -10.28
N ARG A 65 -1.36 -16.97 -9.57
CA ARG A 65 -0.98 -15.81 -8.74
C ARG A 65 0.54 -15.58 -8.85
N MET A 66 0.99 -14.35 -8.60
CA MET A 66 2.42 -14.01 -8.64
C MET A 66 3.08 -14.27 -7.28
N PHE A 67 2.61 -13.58 -6.23
CA PHE A 67 3.27 -13.60 -4.91
C PHE A 67 2.42 -14.28 -3.84
N TYR A 68 1.10 -14.08 -3.85
CA TYR A 68 0.18 -14.65 -2.88
C TYR A 68 -1.21 -14.83 -3.48
N CYS A 69 -2.03 -15.69 -2.86
CA CYS A 69 -3.42 -15.85 -3.20
C CYS A 69 -4.31 -14.93 -2.35
N TYR A 70 -4.84 -13.88 -2.97
CA TYR A 70 -5.78 -12.95 -2.33
C TYR A 70 -7.15 -13.56 -1.96
N THR A 71 -7.44 -14.79 -2.41
CA THR A 71 -8.67 -15.51 -2.06
C THR A 71 -8.45 -16.45 -0.88
N CYS A 72 -7.31 -17.14 -0.85
CA CYS A 72 -7.02 -18.16 0.17
C CYS A 72 -6.10 -17.66 1.29
N TYR A 73 -5.65 -16.41 1.18
CA TYR A 73 -4.76 -15.74 2.13
C TYR A 73 -3.50 -16.54 2.45
N VAL A 74 -2.84 -17.04 1.40
CA VAL A 74 -1.57 -17.77 1.53
C VAL A 74 -0.53 -17.21 0.56
N PRO A 75 0.74 -17.13 0.97
CA PRO A 75 1.82 -16.89 0.02
C PRO A 75 1.85 -18.00 -1.02
N VAL A 76 2.34 -17.68 -2.21
CA VAL A 76 2.77 -18.70 -3.15
C VAL A 76 4.19 -19.12 -2.77
N GLU A 77 4.59 -20.34 -3.16
CA GLU A 77 5.87 -20.95 -2.78
C GLU A 77 7.04 -19.97 -2.86
N ASN A 78 7.94 -20.03 -1.88
CA ASN A 78 9.16 -19.21 -1.73
C ASN A 78 9.00 -17.82 -1.12
N VAL A 79 7.80 -17.39 -0.70
CA VAL A 79 7.65 -16.16 0.09
C VAL A 79 7.63 -16.49 1.59
N PRO A 80 8.58 -15.99 2.40
CA PRO A 80 8.62 -16.25 3.83
C PRO A 80 7.40 -15.64 4.53
N ILE A 81 6.91 -16.33 5.55
CA ILE A 81 5.85 -15.83 6.43
C ILE A 81 6.54 -15.31 7.69
N GLU A 82 6.72 -14.01 7.74
CA GLU A 82 7.16 -13.33 8.95
C GLU A 82 5.90 -12.96 9.75
N GLN A 83 5.83 -13.37 11.02
CA GLN A 83 4.73 -13.03 11.90
C GLN A 83 4.95 -11.64 12.49
N ILE A 84 3.95 -10.79 12.39
CA ILE A 84 3.91 -9.45 13.02
C ILE A 84 2.58 -9.33 13.80
N PRO A 85 2.32 -8.20 14.47
CA PRO A 85 2.12 -8.08 15.91
C PRO A 85 0.89 -8.81 16.50
N LEU A 86 0.93 -9.03 17.82
CA LEU A 86 -0.03 -9.75 18.68
C LEU A 86 -1.43 -9.12 18.84
N VAL A 87 -1.80 -8.11 18.05
CA VAL A 87 -3.09 -7.40 18.20
C VAL A 87 -4.10 -7.98 17.24
N LYS A 88 -5.29 -8.33 17.75
CA LYS A 88 -6.39 -8.81 16.92
C LYS A 88 -6.99 -7.66 16.10
N ILE A 89 -7.13 -7.86 14.79
CA ILE A 89 -7.67 -6.87 13.85
C ILE A 89 -8.78 -7.52 13.03
N ASP A 90 -9.98 -6.98 13.11
CA ASP A 90 -11.10 -7.39 12.28
C ASP A 90 -11.35 -6.30 11.21
N ILE A 91 -11.16 -6.66 9.93
CA ILE A 91 -11.29 -5.75 8.79
C ILE A 91 -12.63 -6.01 8.10
N ILE A 92 -13.47 -4.98 8.01
CA ILE A 92 -14.77 -5.05 7.32
C ILE A 92 -14.59 -4.38 5.95
N LYS A 93 -14.54 -5.18 4.87
CA LYS A 93 -14.45 -4.68 3.50
C LYS A 93 -15.81 -4.44 2.87
N HIS A 94 -15.86 -3.50 1.93
CA HIS A 94 -17.03 -3.29 1.09
C HIS A 94 -17.13 -4.42 0.03
N PRO A 95 -18.33 -4.93 -0.31
CA PRO A 95 -18.48 -6.02 -1.29
C PRO A 95 -17.93 -5.69 -2.69
N ASN A 96 -17.89 -4.41 -3.07
CA ASN A 96 -17.34 -3.97 -4.36
C ASN A 96 -15.81 -3.75 -4.33
N GLU A 97 -15.15 -3.95 -3.20
CA GLU A 97 -13.69 -3.85 -3.11
C GLU A 97 -13.03 -5.04 -3.81
N THR A 98 -12.04 -4.76 -4.66
CA THR A 98 -11.33 -5.81 -5.41
C THR A 98 -10.21 -6.41 -4.56
N ASP A 99 -10.31 -7.70 -4.23
CA ASP A 99 -9.33 -8.41 -3.38
C ASP A 99 -7.88 -8.30 -3.87
N GLY A 100 -7.67 -8.34 -5.20
CA GLY A 100 -6.33 -8.22 -5.79
C GLY A 100 -5.66 -6.84 -5.64
N LYS A 101 -6.39 -5.84 -5.12
CA LYS A 101 -5.89 -4.49 -4.84
C LYS A 101 -6.02 -4.11 -3.36
N SER A 102 -6.63 -4.96 -2.54
CA SER A 102 -6.91 -4.67 -1.14
C SER A 102 -5.65 -4.87 -0.29
N THR A 103 -5.35 -3.89 0.57
CA THR A 103 -4.25 -4.02 1.54
C THR A 103 -4.61 -4.92 2.73
N ALA A 104 -5.90 -5.20 2.95
CA ALA A 104 -6.38 -6.11 3.99
C ALA A 104 -5.76 -7.50 3.86
N ILE A 105 -5.52 -7.94 2.63
CA ILE A 105 -4.90 -9.23 2.34
C ILE A 105 -3.48 -9.32 2.88
N HIS A 106 -2.70 -8.25 2.76
CA HIS A 106 -1.34 -8.22 3.30
C HIS A 106 -1.34 -8.36 4.82
N ALA A 107 -2.27 -7.71 5.51
CA ALA A 107 -2.43 -7.87 6.96
C ALA A 107 -2.74 -9.34 7.31
N LYS A 108 -3.66 -9.99 6.59
CA LYS A 108 -3.98 -11.42 6.79
C LYS A 108 -2.81 -12.36 6.50
N LEU A 109 -1.95 -12.04 5.55
CA LEU A 109 -0.74 -12.83 5.26
C LEU A 109 0.32 -12.71 6.37
N LEU A 110 0.48 -11.52 6.94
CA LEU A 110 1.47 -11.24 8.00
C LEU A 110 1.03 -11.77 9.37
N ALA A 111 -0.28 -11.81 9.64
CA ALA A 111 -0.83 -12.21 10.92
C ALA A 111 -2.11 -13.05 10.73
N PRO A 112 -1.98 -14.28 10.19
CA PRO A 112 -3.12 -15.11 9.80
C PRO A 112 -4.05 -15.46 10.97
N GLU A 113 -3.52 -15.58 12.18
CA GLU A 113 -4.31 -15.93 13.38
C GLU A 113 -4.95 -14.70 14.04
N PHE A 114 -4.42 -13.50 13.80
CA PHE A 114 -4.85 -12.27 14.48
C PHE A 114 -5.69 -11.36 13.59
N VAL A 115 -5.62 -11.51 12.28
CA VAL A 115 -6.39 -10.68 11.33
C VAL A 115 -7.56 -11.48 10.78
N ASN A 116 -8.78 -10.92 10.81
CA ASN A 116 -9.93 -11.47 10.09
C ASN A 116 -10.45 -10.46 9.08
N ILE A 117 -10.99 -10.97 7.97
CA ILE A 117 -11.57 -10.15 6.91
C ILE A 117 -13.02 -10.57 6.73
N TYR A 118 -13.92 -9.62 6.91
CA TYR A 118 -15.36 -9.76 6.75
C TYR A 118 -15.83 -8.91 5.56
N THR A 119 -16.88 -9.37 4.88
CA THR A 119 -17.50 -8.57 3.80
C THR A 119 -18.80 -7.99 4.31
N TYR A 120 -18.96 -6.67 4.26
CA TYR A 120 -20.22 -6.01 4.61
C TYR A 120 -21.39 -6.61 3.82
N PRO A 121 -22.55 -6.91 4.45
CA PRO A 121 -22.96 -6.49 5.81
C PRO A 121 -22.55 -7.43 6.95
N CYS A 122 -21.74 -8.45 6.69
CA CYS A 122 -21.25 -9.32 7.76
C CYS A 122 -20.26 -8.54 8.64
N ILE A 123 -20.65 -8.30 9.89
CA ILE A 123 -19.86 -7.64 10.93
C ILE A 123 -19.89 -8.57 12.15
N PRO A 124 -18.75 -8.91 12.76
CA PRO A 124 -18.74 -9.74 13.97
C PRO A 124 -19.31 -8.97 15.17
N GLU A 125 -19.87 -9.70 16.13
CA GLU A 125 -20.44 -9.13 17.35
C GLU A 125 -19.35 -8.85 18.39
N TYR A 126 -19.48 -7.72 19.10
CA TYR A 126 -18.51 -7.24 20.08
C TYR A 126 -19.14 -6.90 21.45
N GLU A 127 -20.39 -7.31 21.69
CA GLU A 127 -21.25 -6.85 22.80
C GLU A 127 -20.67 -7.10 24.21
N GLU A 128 -19.74 -8.02 24.37
CA GLU A 128 -19.08 -8.33 25.65
C GLU A 128 -17.69 -7.68 25.80
N LYS A 129 -17.29 -6.80 24.87
CA LYS A 129 -15.96 -6.20 24.77
C LYS A 129 -16.00 -4.67 24.75
N ASP A 130 -17.01 -4.13 25.41
CA ASP A 130 -17.14 -2.68 25.59
C ASP A 130 -15.85 -2.12 26.22
N HIS A 131 -15.37 -1.00 25.69
CA HIS A 131 -14.08 -0.36 26.04
C HIS A 131 -12.79 -1.10 25.62
N GLU A 132 -12.87 -2.29 25.02
CA GLU A 132 -11.70 -3.01 24.48
C GLU A 132 -11.59 -2.91 22.94
N VAL A 133 -12.66 -2.45 22.28
CA VAL A 133 -12.76 -2.37 20.82
C VAL A 133 -12.78 -0.91 20.35
N ALA A 134 -11.87 -0.57 19.45
CA ALA A 134 -11.84 0.72 18.78
C ALA A 134 -12.26 0.57 17.30
N LEU A 135 -13.28 1.31 16.88
CA LEU A 135 -13.64 1.44 15.47
C LEU A 135 -12.77 2.52 14.82
N ILE A 136 -11.92 2.12 13.87
CA ILE A 136 -11.06 3.03 13.12
C ILE A 136 -11.74 3.36 11.80
N PHE A 137 -12.12 4.63 11.62
CA PHE A 137 -12.69 5.12 10.36
C PHE A 137 -12.11 6.50 10.01
N PRO A 138 -11.59 6.69 8.79
CA PRO A 138 -11.07 7.99 8.38
C PRO A 138 -12.23 8.99 8.20
N GLY A 139 -12.08 10.19 8.73
CA GLY A 139 -13.08 11.24 8.59
C GLY A 139 -12.52 12.62 8.95
N PRO A 140 -13.23 13.71 8.64
CA PRO A 140 -12.75 15.07 8.91
C PRO A 140 -12.45 15.35 10.39
N GLN A 141 -13.04 14.56 11.29
CA GLN A 141 -12.88 14.65 12.75
C GLN A 141 -12.04 13.50 13.31
N SER A 142 -11.32 12.75 12.47
CA SER A 142 -10.46 11.65 12.93
C SER A 142 -9.30 12.20 13.76
N ILE A 143 -9.02 11.52 14.88
CA ILE A 143 -7.88 11.78 15.75
C ILE A 143 -6.74 10.80 15.49
N SER A 144 -5.53 11.08 15.99
CA SER A 144 -4.44 10.12 15.91
C SER A 144 -4.65 8.97 16.90
N ILE A 145 -4.09 7.78 16.62
CA ILE A 145 -4.15 6.63 17.55
C ILE A 145 -3.52 6.99 18.91
N LYS A 146 -2.52 7.88 18.93
CA LYS A 146 -1.89 8.31 20.19
C LYS A 146 -2.83 9.10 21.08
N ASP A 147 -3.79 9.80 20.47
CA ASP A 147 -4.73 10.67 21.17
C ASP A 147 -6.00 9.93 21.61
N ILE A 148 -6.17 8.66 21.23
CA ILE A 148 -7.38 7.89 21.53
C ILE A 148 -7.66 7.80 23.04
N SER A 149 -6.61 7.77 23.87
CA SER A 149 -6.72 7.71 25.33
C SER A 149 -7.29 8.99 25.95
N PHE A 150 -7.30 10.13 25.24
CA PHE A 150 -7.95 11.35 25.72
C PHE A 150 -9.47 11.35 25.50
N HIS A 151 -10.00 10.34 24.79
CA HIS A 151 -11.39 10.22 24.37
C HIS A 151 -12.09 8.94 24.87
N LEU A 152 -11.37 8.08 25.61
CA LEU A 152 -11.90 6.91 26.32
C LEU A 152 -12.16 7.26 27.79
#